data_AF-A0A4Q1V633-F1
#
_entry.id   AF-A0A4Q1V633-F1
#
_cell.length_a   1.000
_cell.length_b   1.000
_cell.length_c   1.000
_cell.angle_alpha   90.00
_cell.angle_beta   90.00
_cell.angle_gamma   90.00
#
_symmetry.space_group_name_H-M   'P 1'
#
loop_
_entity.id
_entity.type
_entity.pdbx_description
1 polymer ?
#
loop_
_entity_poly.entity_id
_entity_poly.type
_entity_poly.pdbx_seq_one_letter_code
_entity_poly.pdbx_strand_id
1 'polypeptide(L)' 'MRKACGEWLVRVVDGDEELTRSFDLESFALAFAEGRRIRLGLADFKRI' A
#
# COMPACT_ATOMS: atom_id res chain seq x y z
N MET A 1 17.08 -21.93 2.17
CA MET A 1 16.27 -21.31 3.25
C MET A 1 15.57 -20.08 2.67
N ARG A 2 14.36 -20.24 2.12
CA ARG A 2 13.56 -19.09 1.64
C ARG A 2 12.83 -18.56 2.86
N LYS A 3 13.19 -17.36 3.34
CA LYS A 3 12.23 -16.57 4.12
C LYS A 3 11.06 -16.31 3.16
N ALA A 4 9.90 -16.87 3.45
CA ALA A 4 8.65 -16.33 2.93
C ALA A 4 8.49 -14.96 3.62
N CYS A 5 9.26 -13.97 3.17
CA CYS A 5 9.08 -12.61 3.62
C CYS A 5 7.89 -12.12 2.80
N GLY A 6 6.71 -12.19 3.40
CA GLY A 6 5.46 -11.85 2.74
C GLY A 6 5.61 -10.50 2.03
N GLU A 7 5.39 -10.51 0.73
CA GLU A 7 5.34 -9.30 -0.07
C GLU A 7 4.21 -8.42 0.48
N TRP A 8 4.51 -7.14 0.67
CA TRP A 8 3.55 -6.17 1.16
C TRP A 8 2.73 -5.66 -0.01
N LEU A 9 1.42 -5.90 0.03
CA LEU A 9 0.51 -5.40 -1.00
C LEU A 9 -0.16 -4.12 -0.51
N VAL A 10 -0.07 -3.07 -1.33
CA VAL A 10 -0.83 -1.83 -1.14
C VAL A 10 -1.91 -1.78 -2.21
N ARG A 11 -3.16 -1.78 -1.76
CA ARG A 11 -4.34 -1.55 -2.60
C ARG A 11 -4.80 -0.11 -2.43
N VAL A 12 -4.94 0.59 -3.55
CA VAL A 12 -5.44 1.97 -3.61
C VAL A 12 -6.70 1.95 -4.43
N VAL A 13 -7.81 2.42 -3.84
CA VAL A 13 -9.10 2.55 -4.50
C VAL A 13 -9.40 4.04 -4.64
N ASP A 14 -9.56 4.50 -5.87
CA ASP A 14 -9.88 5.88 -6.23
C ASP A 14 -11.10 5.90 -7.16
N GLY A 15 -12.28 6.03 -6.58
CA GLY A 15 -13.53 5.89 -7.31
C GLY A 15 -13.69 4.49 -7.92
N ASP A 16 -13.70 4.42 -9.25
CA ASP A 16 -13.80 3.18 -10.03
C ASP A 16 -12.42 2.57 -10.36
N GLU A 17 -11.33 3.31 -10.11
CA GLU A 17 -9.97 2.84 -10.38
C GLU A 17 -9.36 2.15 -9.17
N GLU A 18 -8.87 0.94 -9.38
CA GLU A 18 -8.17 0.15 -8.38
C GLU A 18 -6.73 -0.14 -8.82
N LEU A 19 -5.77 0.28 -8.00
CA LEU A 19 -4.36 -0.02 -8.18
C LEU A 19 -3.88 -0.91 -7.05
N THR A 20 -3.38 -2.10 -7.39
CA THR A 20 -2.68 -2.97 -6.45
C THR A 20 -1.20 -3.03 -6.81
N ARG A 21 -0.33 -2.80 -5.84
CA ARG A 21 1.13 -2.88 -6.01
C ARG A 21 1.76 -3.67 -4.87
N SER A 22 2.66 -4.59 -5.20
CA SER A 22 3.46 -5.36 -4.24
C SER A 22 4.82 -4.72 -3.99
N PHE A 23 5.36 -4.95 -2.79
CA PHE A 23 6.66 -4.46 -2.34
C PHE A 23 7.36 -5.51 -1.49
N ASP A 24 8.67 -5.68 -1.69
CA ASP A 24 9.48 -6.59 -0.87
C ASP A 24 9.75 -6.04 0.54
N LEU A 25 9.71 -4.71 0.72
CA LEU A 25 9.98 -4.04 2.00
C LEU A 25 8.74 -3.30 2.52
N GLU A 26 8.44 -3.52 3.80
CA GLU A 26 7.35 -2.85 4.53
C GLU A 26 7.47 -1.32 4.47
N SER A 27 8.67 -0.79 4.72
CA SER A 27 8.90 0.67 4.72
C SER A 27 8.53 1.33 3.40
N PHE A 28 8.75 0.65 2.27
CA PHE A 28 8.38 1.18 0.95
C PHE A 28 6.88 1.08 0.69
N ALA A 29 6.24 -0.02 1.09
CA ALA A 29 4.78 -0.14 1.04
C ALA A 29 4.11 0.97 1.85
N LEU A 30 4.59 1.22 3.08
CA LEU A 30 4.09 2.27 3.96
C LEU A 30 4.28 3.67 3.36
N ALA A 31 5.49 4.01 2.89
CA ALA A 31 5.75 5.30 2.28
C ALA A 31 4.88 5.54 1.02
N PHE A 32 4.65 4.49 0.22
CA PHE A 32 3.76 4.56 -0.93
C PHE A 32 2.30 4.76 -0.52
N ALA A 33 1.79 4.01 0.45
CA ALA A 33 0.43 4.15 0.97
C ALA A 33 0.19 5.56 1.54
N GLU A 34 1.14 6.08 2.32
CA GLU A 34 1.09 7.43 2.88
C GLU A 34 1.09 8.52 1.79
N GLY A 35 1.95 8.39 0.77
CA GLY A 35 1.95 9.31 -0.37
C GLY A 35 0.63 9.31 -1.14
N ARG A 36 0.00 8.13 -1.31
CA ARG A 36 -1.32 8.00 -1.94
C ARG A 36 -2.43 8.56 -1.07
N ARG A 37 -2.36 8.37 0.26
CA ARG A 37 -3.29 8.93 1.25
C ARG A 37 -3.35 10.45 1.15
N ILE A 38 -2.19 11.11 1.17
CA ILE A 38 -2.09 12.58 1.04
C ILE A 38 -2.65 13.03 -0.32
N ARG A 39 -2.28 12.36 -1.41
CA ARG A 39 -2.72 12.73 -2.77
C ARG A 39 -4.24 12.59 -2.97
N LEU A 40 -4.85 11.58 -2.34
CA LEU A 40 -6.29 11.33 -2.43
C LEU A 40 -7.10 12.10 -1.38
N GLY A 41 -6.45 12.85 -0.48
CA GLY A 41 -7.12 13.55 0.62
C GLY A 41 -7.80 12.62 1.62
N LEU A 42 -7.41 11.33 1.65
CA LEU A 42 -8.02 10.34 2.52
C LEU A 42 -7.50 10.54 3.95
N ALA A 43 -8.41 10.79 4.89
CA ALA A 43 -8.05 11.06 6.28
C ALA A 43 -7.52 9.81 7.01
N ASP A 44 -7.92 8.61 6.59
CA ASP A 44 -7.70 7.37 7.35
C ASP A 44 -7.07 6.26 6.50
N PHE A 45 -6.18 5.48 7.11
CA PHE A 45 -5.66 4.24 6.54
C PHE A 45 -6.07 3.07 7.44
N LYS A 46 -6.68 2.03 6.87
CA LYS A 46 -7.00 0.81 7.59
C LYS A 46 -5.98 -0.27 7.25
N ARG A 47 -5.13 -0.62 8.22
CA ARG A 47 -4.30 -1.82 8.16
C ARG A 47 -5.18 -3.03 8.49
N ILE A 48 -5.42 -3.89 7.51
CA ILE A 48 -6.21 -5.13 7.63
C ILE A 48 -5.27 -6.33 7.74
#